data_AF-A0A7S1T269-F1
#
_entry.id   AF-A0A7S1T269-F1
#
_cell.length_a   1.000
_cell.length_b   1.000
_cell.length_c   1.000
_cell.angle_alpha   90.00
_cell.angle_beta   90.00
_cell.angle_gamma   90.00
#
_symmetry.space_group_name_H-M   'P 1'
#
loop_
_entity.id
_entity.type
_entity.pdbx_description
1 polymer ?
#
loop_
_entity_poly.entity_id
_entity_poly.type
_entity_poly.pdbx_seq_one_letter_code
_entity_poly.pdbx_strand_id
1 'polypeptide(L)'
;IRVLIAGRAAEDVVYGAGYGTTYALDDIQAVWRLAEKVVTSYGMSDLGITTWAPPGRSVGFMQRSFEVHVDNIDADLFGNSIQGGMFQASNSGLYKIQAQTMNLVNEAYEDCVQVLESYQEALEAATDELLRGEQLTGQRLEEIMKEHPPRTMQESKESLAAKGVTS
;
A
#
# COMPACT_ATOMS: atom_id res chain seq x y z
N ILE A 1 -1.56 2.89 2.97
CA ILE A 1 -0.85 1.68 2.50
C ILE A 1 -1.42 1.11 1.22
N ARG A 2 -2.76 0.98 1.05
CA ARG A 2 -3.40 0.45 -0.17
C ARG A 2 -2.89 1.06 -1.48
N VAL A 3 -2.77 2.39 -1.56
CA VAL A 3 -2.24 3.06 -2.77
C VAL A 3 -0.82 2.62 -3.13
N LEU A 4 0.06 2.43 -2.14
CA LEU A 4 1.45 2.02 -2.39
C LEU A 4 1.51 0.57 -2.90
N ILE A 5 0.71 -0.34 -2.34
CA ILE A 5 0.70 -1.73 -2.79
C ILE A 5 -0.12 -1.96 -4.08
N ALA A 6 -0.95 -0.98 -4.47
CA ALA A 6 -1.85 -1.09 -5.62
C ALA A 6 -1.09 -1.35 -6.94
N GLY A 7 0.11 -0.79 -7.11
CA GLY A 7 0.94 -1.07 -8.29
C GLY A 7 1.28 -2.55 -8.42
N ARG A 8 1.75 -3.17 -7.33
CA ARG A 8 2.05 -4.61 -7.27
C ARG A 8 0.78 -5.45 -7.46
N ALA A 9 -0.32 -5.06 -6.82
CA ALA A 9 -1.60 -5.75 -6.94
C ALA A 9 -2.15 -5.69 -8.39
N ALA A 10 -1.98 -4.56 -9.08
CA ALA A 10 -2.41 -4.40 -10.47
C ALA A 10 -1.63 -5.30 -11.42
N GLU A 11 -0.31 -5.45 -11.22
CA GLU A 11 0.48 -6.41 -11.99
C GLU A 11 -0.03 -7.83 -11.84
N ASP A 12 -0.32 -8.26 -10.60
CA ASP A 12 -0.81 -9.62 -10.34
C ASP A 12 -2.21 -9.85 -10.93
N VAL A 13 -3.09 -8.85 -10.86
CA VAL A 13 -4.45 -8.91 -11.45
C VAL A 13 -4.42 -8.99 -12.98
N VAL A 14 -3.49 -8.28 -13.63
CA VAL A 14 -3.40 -8.21 -15.10
C VAL A 14 -2.60 -9.38 -15.68
N TYR A 15 -1.44 -9.68 -15.11
CA TYR A 15 -0.50 -10.68 -15.64
C TYR A 15 -0.61 -12.06 -14.97
N GLY A 16 -1.26 -12.16 -13.81
CA GLY A 16 -1.38 -13.38 -13.04
C GLY A 16 -0.25 -13.57 -12.02
N ALA A 17 -0.48 -14.49 -11.07
CA ALA A 17 0.46 -14.76 -9.99
C ALA A 17 1.82 -15.28 -10.52
N GLY A 18 2.90 -14.59 -10.18
CA GLY A 18 4.28 -15.01 -10.49
C GLY A 18 4.98 -14.21 -11.60
N TYR A 19 4.30 -13.27 -12.24
CA TYR A 19 4.87 -12.37 -13.25
C TYR A 19 5.32 -11.02 -12.67
N GLY A 20 5.62 -10.98 -11.37
CA GLY A 20 5.97 -9.73 -10.70
C GLY A 20 7.26 -9.11 -11.19
N THR A 21 7.24 -7.79 -11.36
CA THR A 21 8.41 -7.02 -11.79
C THR A 21 9.17 -6.45 -10.58
N THR A 22 10.39 -5.99 -10.80
CA THR A 22 11.16 -5.27 -9.77
C THR A 22 10.72 -3.81 -9.61
N TYR A 23 9.81 -3.30 -10.45
CA TYR A 23 9.41 -1.89 -10.43
C TYR A 23 8.65 -1.52 -9.15
N ALA A 24 7.94 -2.47 -8.52
CA ALA A 24 7.21 -2.25 -7.28
C ALA A 24 8.04 -2.44 -5.99
N LEU A 25 9.36 -2.70 -6.09
CA LEU A 25 10.18 -3.03 -4.91
C LEU A 25 10.25 -1.87 -3.91
N ASP A 26 10.42 -0.64 -4.39
CA ASP A 26 10.49 0.54 -3.54
C ASP A 26 9.17 0.78 -2.81
N ASP A 27 8.05 0.57 -3.50
CA ASP A 27 6.71 0.66 -2.90
C ASP A 27 6.48 -0.42 -1.85
N ILE A 28 6.89 -1.67 -2.09
CA ILE A 28 6.78 -2.75 -1.10
C ILE A 28 7.56 -2.41 0.18
N GLN A 29 8.78 -1.88 0.03
CA GLN A 29 9.57 -1.45 1.19
C GLN A 29 8.92 -0.27 1.91
N ALA A 30 8.34 0.68 1.17
CA ALA A 30 7.62 1.81 1.73
C ALA A 30 6.35 1.36 2.48
N VAL A 31 5.59 0.42 1.92
CA VAL A 31 4.42 -0.21 2.56
C VAL A 31 4.81 -0.81 3.90
N TRP A 32 5.89 -1.60 3.94
CA TRP A 32 6.36 -2.23 5.16
C TRP A 32 6.71 -1.19 6.23
N ARG A 33 7.51 -0.18 5.88
CA ARG A 33 7.91 0.89 6.82
C ARG A 33 6.70 1.65 7.35
N LEU A 34 5.72 1.93 6.51
CA LEU A 34 4.50 2.62 6.93
C LEU A 34 3.66 1.75 7.85
N ALA A 35 3.45 0.47 7.50
CA ALA A 35 2.69 -0.47 8.31
C ALA A 35 3.35 -0.70 9.69
N GLU A 36 4.67 -0.82 9.73
CA GLU A 36 5.42 -0.94 10.99
C GLU A 36 5.23 0.30 11.88
N LYS A 37 5.27 1.52 11.31
CA LYS A 37 4.96 2.75 12.06
C LYS A 37 3.53 2.79 12.58
N VAL A 38 2.55 2.33 11.80
CA VAL A 38 1.15 2.25 12.23
C VAL A 38 1.00 1.34 13.47
N VAL A 39 1.67 0.20 13.46
CA VAL A 39 1.65 -0.78 14.55
C VAL A 39 2.41 -0.28 15.79
N THR A 40 3.58 0.33 15.59
CA THR A 40 4.53 0.63 16.69
C THR A 40 4.46 2.06 17.23
N SER A 41 4.08 3.04 16.42
CA SER A 41 4.10 4.47 16.76
C SER A 41 2.72 5.05 17.01
N TYR A 42 1.71 4.63 16.24
CA TYR A 42 0.38 5.24 16.31
C TYR A 42 -0.61 4.48 17.20
N GLY A 43 -0.24 3.28 17.66
CA GLY A 43 -1.13 2.45 18.49
C GLY A 43 -2.40 2.01 17.76
N MET A 44 -2.34 1.90 16.43
CA MET A 44 -3.48 1.56 15.56
C MET A 44 -3.49 0.06 15.22
N SER A 45 -3.13 -0.78 16.20
CA SER A 45 -3.17 -2.24 16.07
C SER A 45 -3.72 -2.87 17.34
N ASP A 46 -4.05 -4.16 17.26
CA ASP A 46 -4.50 -4.95 18.42
C ASP A 46 -3.44 -5.09 19.52
N LEU A 47 -2.21 -4.64 19.28
CA LEU A 47 -1.17 -4.52 20.31
C LEU A 47 -1.42 -3.34 21.26
N GLY A 48 -2.38 -2.47 20.93
CA GLY A 48 -2.71 -1.27 21.69
C GLY A 48 -1.68 -0.16 21.50
N ILE A 49 -1.71 0.81 22.41
CA ILE A 49 -0.75 1.92 22.43
C ILE A 49 0.61 1.35 22.86
N THR A 50 1.45 1.03 21.89
CA THR A 50 2.82 0.57 22.13
C THR A 50 3.79 1.75 22.01
N THR A 51 4.92 1.63 22.69
CA THR A 51 6.01 2.62 22.65
C THR A 51 7.28 2.00 22.07
N TRP A 52 7.13 0.90 21.32
CA TRP A 52 8.22 0.14 20.72
C TRP A 52 8.70 0.72 19.39
N ALA A 53 8.13 1.86 18.98
CA ALA A 53 8.54 2.59 17.80
C ALA A 53 10.06 2.81 17.82
N PRO A 54 10.77 2.50 16.73
CA PRO A 54 12.18 2.82 16.62
C PRO A 54 12.37 4.33 16.78
N PRO A 55 13.52 4.79 17.33
CA PRO A 55 13.78 6.21 17.44
C PRO A 55 13.63 6.84 16.05
N GLY A 56 12.86 7.93 15.98
CA GLY A 56 12.64 8.63 14.72
C GLY A 56 13.99 8.94 14.06
N ARG A 57 14.16 8.55 12.79
CA ARG A 57 15.35 8.97 12.04
C ARG A 57 15.31 10.48 11.97
N SER A 58 16.25 11.15 12.63
CA SER A 58 16.38 12.60 12.55
C SER A 58 16.61 12.96 11.09
N VAL A 59 15.57 13.48 10.42
CA VAL A 59 15.68 13.98 9.06
C VAL A 59 16.57 15.22 9.15
N GLY A 60 17.77 15.15 8.57
CA GLY A 60 18.70 16.29 8.56
C GLY A 60 18.00 17.54 8.01
N PHE A 61 18.41 18.74 8.45
CA PHE A 61 17.76 19.99 8.06
C PHE A 61 17.62 20.17 6.52
N MET A 62 18.51 19.55 5.74
CA MET A 62 18.52 19.55 4.28
C MET A 62 17.66 18.46 3.59
N GLN A 63 17.14 17.47 4.31
CA GLN A 63 16.19 16.46 3.79
C GLN A 63 14.72 16.83 4.07
N ARG A 64 14.48 18.07 4.52
CA ARG A 64 13.15 18.65 4.69
C ARG A 64 12.62 19.07 3.33
N SER A 65 11.91 18.18 2.66
CA SER A 65 11.17 18.49 1.43
C SER A 65 9.71 18.80 1.75
N PHE A 66 9.06 19.57 0.88
CA PHE A 66 7.59 19.66 0.84
C PHE A 66 6.93 18.37 0.34
N GLU A 67 7.73 17.42 -0.14
CA GLU A 67 7.27 16.14 -0.64
C GLU A 67 6.98 15.19 0.54
N VAL A 68 5.76 14.65 0.53
CA VAL A 68 5.34 13.64 1.49
C VAL A 68 5.98 12.32 1.09
N HIS A 69 6.82 11.77 1.96
CA HIS A 69 7.45 10.47 1.85
C HIS A 69 7.10 9.61 3.08
N VAL A 70 7.16 8.29 2.97
CA VAL A 70 6.83 7.42 4.10
C VAL A 70 7.75 7.66 5.30
N ASP A 71 9.00 8.01 5.03
CA ASP A 71 10.00 8.21 6.09
C ASP A 71 9.79 9.53 6.85
N ASN A 72 9.19 10.55 6.23
CA ASN A 72 8.96 11.87 6.83
C ASN A 72 7.48 12.17 7.17
N ILE A 73 6.57 11.18 7.09
CA ILE A 73 5.14 11.38 7.38
C ILE A 73 4.86 11.93 8.79
N ASP A 74 5.79 11.71 9.72
CA ASP A 74 5.73 12.17 11.11
C ASP A 74 6.39 13.53 11.33
N ALA A 75 7.15 14.01 10.34
CA ALA A 75 8.00 15.18 10.47
C ALA A 75 7.29 16.40 9.90
N ASP A 76 7.03 17.39 10.76
CA ASP A 76 6.60 18.71 10.32
C ASP A 76 7.81 19.57 9.89
N LEU A 77 7.54 20.67 9.18
CA LEU A 77 8.50 21.69 8.75
C LEU A 77 9.43 22.16 9.88
N PHE A 78 8.92 22.18 11.11
CA PHE A 78 9.63 22.59 12.31
C PHE A 78 10.42 21.47 13.01
N GLY A 79 10.43 20.25 12.46
CA GLY A 79 11.25 19.14 12.94
C GLY A 79 10.70 18.41 14.16
N ASN A 80 9.42 18.58 14.46
CA ASN A 80 8.74 17.75 15.45
C ASN A 80 8.41 16.42 14.76
N SER A 81 8.99 15.32 15.26
CA SER A 81 8.56 13.97 14.93
C SER A 81 8.04 13.27 16.18
N ILE A 82 7.07 12.37 15.99
CA ILE A 82 6.65 11.47 17.06
C ILE A 82 7.84 10.57 17.38
N GLN A 83 8.50 10.85 18.50
CA GLN A 83 9.62 10.06 18.97
C GLN A 83 9.08 8.82 19.69
N GLY A 84 9.39 7.64 19.16
CA GLY A 84 9.20 6.39 19.90
C GLY A 84 9.91 6.47 21.24
N GLY A 85 9.31 5.93 22.29
CA GLY A 85 10.05 5.81 23.55
C GLY A 85 11.18 4.81 23.35
N MET A 86 12.27 5.02 24.07
CA MET A 86 13.53 4.26 23.89
C MET A 86 13.44 2.80 24.38
N PHE A 87 12.23 2.23 24.45
CA PHE A 87 11.96 0.88 24.91
C PHE A 87 12.06 -0.10 23.74
N GLN A 88 13.08 -0.95 23.79
CA GLN A 88 13.20 -2.06 22.85
C GLN A 88 12.22 -3.17 23.24
N ALA A 89 11.46 -3.65 22.27
CA ALA A 89 10.61 -4.82 22.46
C ALA A 89 11.46 -6.07 22.77
N SER A 90 10.94 -6.98 23.58
CA SER A 90 11.51 -8.33 23.71
C SER A 90 11.41 -9.07 22.37
N ASN A 91 12.13 -10.20 22.22
CA ASN A 91 11.97 -11.07 21.04
C ASN A 91 10.50 -11.42 20.79
N SER A 92 9.75 -11.77 21.85
CA SER A 92 8.31 -12.04 21.76
C SER A 92 7.48 -10.81 21.32
N GLY A 93 7.88 -9.60 21.69
CA GLY A 93 7.26 -8.36 21.22
C GLY A 93 7.55 -8.08 19.75
N LEU A 94 8.78 -8.32 19.29
CA LEU A 94 9.16 -8.17 17.88
C LEU A 94 8.36 -9.12 16.97
N TYR A 95 8.19 -10.38 17.37
CA TYR A 95 7.35 -11.33 16.62
C TYR A 95 5.90 -10.85 16.51
N LYS A 96 5.36 -10.30 17.61
CA LYS A 96 4.00 -9.75 17.61
C LYS A 96 3.87 -8.55 16.67
N ILE A 97 4.84 -7.64 16.69
CA ILE A 97 4.89 -6.49 15.78
C ILE A 97 4.94 -6.98 14.32
N GLN A 98 5.87 -7.88 13.99
CA GLN A 98 6.01 -8.40 12.63
C GLN A 98 4.74 -9.10 12.14
N ALA A 99 4.11 -9.92 12.98
CA ALA A 99 2.87 -10.59 12.63
C ALA A 99 1.74 -9.60 12.33
N GLN A 100 1.60 -8.55 13.15
CA GLN A 100 0.58 -7.52 12.96
C GLN A 100 0.86 -6.66 11.72
N THR A 101 2.12 -6.30 11.49
CA THR A 101 2.54 -5.60 10.25
C THR A 101 2.21 -6.45 9.03
N MET A 102 2.52 -7.74 9.04
CA MET A 102 2.24 -8.65 7.92
C MET A 102 0.73 -8.76 7.67
N ASN A 103 -0.07 -8.93 8.71
CA ASN A 103 -1.53 -9.00 8.59
C ASN A 103 -2.09 -7.73 7.95
N LEU A 104 -1.65 -6.56 8.40
CA LEU A 104 -2.10 -5.26 7.88
C LEU A 104 -1.73 -5.09 6.39
N VAL A 105 -0.54 -5.52 5.98
CA VAL A 105 -0.10 -5.45 4.58
C VAL A 105 -0.89 -6.43 3.72
N ASN A 106 -1.11 -7.65 4.19
CA ASN A 106 -1.87 -8.68 3.47
C ASN A 106 -3.33 -8.26 3.29
N GLU A 107 -4.00 -7.79 4.33
CA GLU A 107 -5.38 -7.29 4.25
C GLU A 107 -5.48 -6.15 3.22
N ALA A 108 -4.56 -5.19 3.28
CA ALA A 108 -4.51 -4.10 2.31
C ALA A 108 -4.25 -4.58 0.87
N TYR A 109 -3.44 -5.62 0.69
CA TYR A 109 -3.19 -6.23 -0.61
C TYR A 109 -4.43 -6.96 -1.15
N GLU A 110 -5.07 -7.79 -0.33
CA GLU A 110 -6.29 -8.51 -0.68
C GLU A 110 -7.42 -7.55 -1.08
N ASP A 111 -7.60 -6.48 -0.31
CA ASP A 111 -8.56 -5.41 -0.65
C ASP A 111 -8.26 -4.77 -2.00
N CYS A 112 -6.99 -4.46 -2.26
CA CYS A 112 -6.56 -3.87 -3.53
C CYS A 112 -6.82 -4.80 -4.71
N VAL A 113 -6.48 -6.09 -4.56
CA VAL A 113 -6.73 -7.11 -5.59
C VAL A 113 -8.23 -7.22 -5.89
N GLN A 114 -9.08 -7.24 -4.86
CA GLN A 114 -10.53 -7.29 -5.05
C GLN A 114 -11.07 -6.05 -5.77
N VAL A 115 -10.63 -4.85 -5.37
CA VAL A 115 -11.04 -3.60 -6.01
C VAL A 115 -10.57 -3.56 -7.47
N LEU A 116 -9.31 -3.86 -7.74
CA LEU A 116 -8.76 -3.82 -9.09
C LEU A 116 -9.41 -4.86 -10.01
N GLU A 117 -9.70 -6.05 -9.51
CA GLU A 117 -10.42 -7.06 -10.28
C GLU A 117 -11.87 -6.62 -10.58
N SER A 118 -12.55 -6.00 -9.61
CA SER A 118 -13.91 -5.50 -9.84
C SER A 118 -13.95 -4.46 -10.97
N TYR A 119 -12.89 -3.66 -11.12
CA TYR A 119 -12.74 -2.64 -12.15
C TYR A 119 -11.88 -3.09 -13.34
N GLN A 120 -11.73 -4.40 -13.61
CA GLN A 120 -10.85 -4.90 -14.66
C GLN A 120 -11.13 -4.25 -16.03
N GLU A 121 -12.39 -4.07 -16.41
CA GLU A 121 -12.76 -3.46 -17.71
C GLU A 121 -12.37 -1.99 -17.79
N ALA A 122 -12.56 -1.24 -16.70
CA ALA A 122 -12.12 0.15 -16.62
C ALA A 122 -10.59 0.25 -16.67
N LEU A 123 -9.88 -0.69 -16.04
CA LEU A 123 -8.42 -0.76 -16.03
C LEU A 123 -7.86 -1.03 -17.43
N GLU A 124 -8.46 -1.98 -18.16
CA GLU A 124 -8.10 -2.29 -19.55
C GLU A 124 -8.35 -1.09 -20.46
N ALA A 125 -9.52 -0.43 -20.35
CA ALA A 125 -9.84 0.75 -21.14
C ALA A 125 -8.90 1.93 -20.86
N ALA A 126 -8.56 2.19 -19.59
CA ALA A 126 -7.61 3.22 -19.20
C ALA A 126 -6.19 2.91 -19.70
N THR A 127 -5.78 1.66 -19.64
CA THR A 127 -4.47 1.21 -20.15
C THR A 127 -4.37 1.40 -21.66
N ASP A 128 -5.40 1.01 -22.39
CA ASP A 128 -5.50 1.22 -23.84
C ASP A 128 -5.40 2.69 -24.25
N GLU A 129 -6.04 3.57 -23.48
CA GLU A 129 -5.97 5.02 -23.72
C GLU A 129 -4.57 5.57 -23.41
N LEU A 130 -3.94 5.12 -22.32
CA LEU A 130 -2.56 5.46 -21.97
C LEU A 130 -1.55 4.96 -23.01
N LEU A 131 -1.74 3.78 -23.59
CA LEU A 131 -0.87 3.25 -24.65
C LEU A 131 -0.94 4.10 -25.93
N ARG A 132 -2.07 4.78 -26.18
CA ARG A 132 -2.24 5.65 -27.35
C ARG A 132 -1.80 7.09 -27.09
N GLY A 133 -2.07 7.62 -25.90
CA GLY A 133 -1.95 9.04 -25.58
C GLY A 133 -0.87 9.40 -24.55
N GLU A 134 -0.21 8.41 -23.94
CA GLU A 134 0.79 8.51 -22.85
C GLU A 134 0.32 9.18 -21.54
N GLN A 135 -0.72 10.00 -21.59
CA GLN A 135 -1.27 10.74 -20.46
C GLN A 135 -2.77 10.56 -20.38
N LEU A 136 -3.27 10.42 -19.16
CA LEU A 136 -4.69 10.33 -18.84
C LEU A 136 -5.01 11.35 -17.75
N THR A 137 -6.03 12.17 -17.97
CA THR A 137 -6.47 13.15 -16.95
C THR A 137 -7.39 12.47 -15.93
N GLY A 138 -7.45 13.01 -14.71
CA GLY A 138 -8.35 12.48 -13.68
C GLY A 138 -9.84 12.51 -14.08
N GLN A 139 -10.28 13.56 -14.77
CA GLN A 139 -11.65 13.65 -15.28
C GLN A 139 -11.94 12.54 -16.29
N ARG A 140 -10.99 12.26 -17.19
CA ARG A 140 -11.15 11.19 -18.17
C ARG A 140 -11.17 9.80 -17.52
N LEU A 141 -10.35 9.58 -16.51
CA LEU A 141 -10.39 8.35 -15.72
C LEU A 141 -11.76 8.16 -15.06
N GLU A 142 -12.36 9.22 -14.49
CA GLU A 142 -13.69 9.16 -13.91
C GLU A 142 -14.78 8.82 -14.94
N GLU A 143 -14.64 9.29 -16.18
CA GLU A 143 -15.55 8.93 -17.29
C GLU A 143 -15.44 7.44 -17.63
N ILE A 144 -14.22 6.93 -17.79
CA ILE A 144 -13.96 5.51 -18.07
C ILE A 144 -14.55 4.62 -16.98
N MET A 145 -14.40 4.99 -15.71
CA MET A 145 -14.98 4.26 -14.58
C MET A 145 -16.52 4.27 -14.56
N LYS A 146 -17.16 5.30 -15.13
CA LYS A 146 -18.62 5.35 -15.29
C LYS A 146 -19.09 4.53 -16.48
N GLU A 147 -18.32 4.53 -17.57
CA GLU A 147 -18.58 3.71 -18.76
C GLU A 147 -18.44 2.21 -18.46
N HIS A 148 -17.49 1.86 -17.58
CA HIS A 148 -17.19 0.49 -17.16
C HIS A 148 -17.38 0.34 -15.64
N PRO A 149 -18.63 0.17 -15.16
CA PRO A 149 -18.93 0.01 -13.74
C PRO A 149 -18.31 -1.29 -13.18
N PRO A 150 -18.10 -1.37 -11.85
CA PRO A 150 -17.47 -2.53 -11.25
C PRO A 150 -18.35 -3.79 -11.40
N ARG A 151 -17.68 -4.92 -11.68
CA ARG A 151 -18.31 -6.24 -11.70
C ARG A 151 -18.81 -6.64 -10.31
N THR A 152 -19.70 -7.62 -10.28
CA THR A 152 -20.21 -8.13 -9.00
C THR A 152 -19.11 -8.89 -8.24
N MET A 153 -19.22 -8.89 -6.91
CA MET A 153 -18.26 -9.58 -6.03
C MET A 153 -18.15 -11.09 -6.30
N GLN A 154 -19.17 -11.71 -6.90
CA GLN A 154 -19.12 -13.13 -7.29
C GLN A 154 -18.24 -13.33 -8.52
N GLU A 155 -18.45 -12.54 -9.57
CA GLU A 155 -17.67 -12.59 -10.81
C GLU A 155 -16.19 -12.29 -10.56
N SER A 156 -15.89 -11.31 -9.70
CA SER A 156 -14.50 -10.97 -9.34
C SER A 156 -13.79 -12.12 -8.61
N LYS A 157 -14.48 -12.82 -7.70
CA LYS A 157 -13.89 -13.96 -6.97
C LYS A 157 -13.61 -15.16 -7.88
N GLU A 158 -14.52 -15.44 -8.82
CA GLU A 158 -14.34 -16.51 -9.80
C GLU A 158 -13.15 -16.24 -10.73
N SER A 159 -12.99 -14.98 -11.17
CA SER A 159 -11.87 -14.56 -12.01
C SER A 159 -10.52 -14.62 -11.27
N LEU A 160 -10.46 -14.14 -10.01
CA LEU A 160 -9.24 -14.24 -9.19
C LEU A 160 -8.80 -15.69 -8.97
N ALA A 161 -9.76 -16.57 -8.69
CA ALA A 161 -9.49 -18.00 -8.57
C ALA A 161 -8.89 -18.60 -9.85
N ALA A 162 -9.38 -18.19 -11.03
CA ALA A 162 -8.84 -18.63 -12.32
C ALA A 162 -7.42 -18.12 -12.59
N LYS A 163 -7.07 -16.92 -12.09
CA LYS A 163 -5.74 -16.31 -12.24
C LYS A 163 -4.69 -16.81 -11.23
N GLY A 164 -5.10 -17.66 -10.28
CA GLY A 164 -4.22 -18.16 -9.22
C GLY A 164 -3.78 -17.07 -8.23
N VAL A 165 -4.44 -15.92 -8.22
CA VAL A 165 -4.23 -14.83 -7.27
C VAL A 165 -5.20 -15.06 -6.12
N THR A 166 -4.69 -15.52 -4.98
CA THR A 166 -5.52 -15.97 -3.86
C THR A 166 -6.25 -14.81 -3.18
N SER A 167 -7.50 -15.07 -2.76
CA SER A 167 -8.10 -14.46 -1.55
C SER A 167 -7.37 -14.90 -0.29
#